data_AF-A0A967VYB6-F1
#
_entry.id   AF-A0A967VYB6-F1
#
_cell.length_a   1.000
_cell.length_b   1.000
_cell.length_c   1.000
_cell.angle_alpha   90.00
_cell.angle_beta   90.00
_cell.angle_gamma   90.00
#
_symmetry.space_group_name_H-M   'P 1'
#
loop_
_entity.id
_entity.type
_entity.pdbx_description
1 polymer ?
#
loop_
_entity_poly.entity_id
_entity_poly.type
_entity_poly.pdbx_seq_one_letter_code
_entity_poly.pdbx_strand_id
1 'polypeptide(L)'
;MIDDEWIAIGAKSFVSQQEENADDASSVYIAIEGTVIGKFIFKNSYRPGIQALSKQLQNKYALAILSGDNAGEKNYLQSLLGFN
;
A
#
# COMPACT_ATOMS: atom_id res chain seq x y z
N MET A 1 18.99 4.88 17.60
CA MET A 1 19.04 3.96 18.75
C MET A 1 17.81 4.21 19.61
N ILE A 2 17.19 3.15 20.10
CA ILE A 2 16.12 3.18 21.13
C ILE A 2 16.51 2.10 22.13
N ASP A 3 16.54 2.42 23.42
CA ASP A 3 16.93 1.49 24.49
C ASP A 3 18.25 0.74 24.21
N ASP A 4 19.26 1.49 23.72
CA ASP A 4 20.58 0.98 23.32
C ASP A 4 20.61 -0.02 22.14
N GLU A 5 19.48 -0.21 21.44
CA GLU A 5 19.40 -1.02 20.22
C GLU A 5 19.42 -0.14 18.95
N TRP A 6 20.15 -0.58 17.93
CA TRP A 6 20.14 -0.01 16.60
C TRP A 6 18.90 -0.42 15.83
N ILE A 7 18.08 0.58 15.48
CA ILE A 7 16.85 0.38 14.72
C ILE A 7 16.99 1.09 13.38
N ALA A 8 16.75 0.35 12.30
CA ALA A 8 16.63 0.87 10.94
C ALA A 8 15.17 0.75 10.48
N ILE A 9 14.61 1.85 9.97
CA ILE A 9 13.22 1.92 9.49
C ILE A 9 13.23 2.59 8.12
N GLY A 10 12.58 1.99 7.13
CA GLY A 10 12.45 2.61 5.82
C GLY A 10 12.11 1.65 4.69
N ALA A 11 12.48 2.04 3.48
CA ALA A 11 12.34 1.19 2.30
C ALA A 11 13.11 -0.13 2.49
N LYS A 12 12.62 -1.21 1.87
CA LYS A 12 13.25 -2.54 1.95
C LYS A 12 14.73 -2.47 1.62
N SER A 13 15.08 -1.85 0.50
CA SER A 13 16.47 -1.72 0.03
C SER A 13 17.39 -1.03 1.04
N PHE A 14 16.89 -0.04 1.75
CA PHE A 14 17.63 0.64 2.82
C PHE A 14 17.84 -0.27 4.04
N VAL A 15 16.80 -0.99 4.46
CA VAL A 15 16.81 -1.79 5.70
C VAL A 15 17.48 -3.15 5.51
N SER A 16 17.28 -3.82 4.37
CA SER A 16 17.81 -5.17 4.10
C SER A 16 19.11 -5.18 3.30
N GLN A 17 19.55 -4.03 2.74
CA GLN A 17 20.73 -3.90 1.88
C GLN A 17 20.74 -4.89 0.70
N GLN A 18 19.57 -5.41 0.33
CA GLN A 18 19.36 -6.29 -0.80
C GLN A 18 18.58 -5.52 -1.85
N GLU A 19 19.05 -5.61 -3.09
CA GLU A 19 18.28 -5.14 -4.24
C GLU A 19 17.07 -6.06 -4.42
N GLU A 20 15.89 -5.49 -4.58
CA GLU A 20 14.72 -6.27 -4.93
C GLU A 20 13.65 -5.44 -5.65
N ASN A 21 12.78 -6.18 -6.34
CA ASN A 21 11.62 -5.67 -7.07
C ASN A 21 10.75 -4.79 -6.15
N ALA A 22 10.22 -3.71 -6.72
CA ALA A 22 9.37 -2.77 -5.99
C ALA A 22 8.23 -3.52 -5.28
N ASP A 23 8.08 -3.29 -3.97
CA ASP A 23 6.94 -3.76 -3.20
C ASP A 23 5.71 -3.01 -3.74
N ASP A 24 4.74 -3.74 -4.29
CA ASP A 24 3.53 -3.14 -4.87
C ASP A 24 2.71 -2.37 -3.81
N ALA A 25 2.90 -2.69 -2.53
CA ALA A 25 2.25 -2.04 -1.41
C ALA A 25 3.19 -1.06 -0.70
N SER A 26 2.63 0.07 -0.25
CA SER A 26 3.29 1.03 0.63
C SER A 26 3.74 0.35 1.93
N SER A 27 5.01 -0.08 1.97
CA SER A 27 5.58 -0.89 3.05
C SER A 27 6.79 -0.21 3.69
N VAL A 28 6.88 -0.31 5.02
CA VAL A 28 8.02 0.20 5.80
C VAL A 28 8.62 -0.97 6.58
N TYR A 29 9.87 -1.29 6.28
CA TYR A 29 10.60 -2.38 6.91
C TYR A 29 11.25 -1.90 8.21
N ILE A 30 11.43 -2.83 9.16
CA ILE A 30 12.15 -2.59 10.41
C ILE A 30 13.22 -3.66 10.58
N ALA A 31 14.42 -3.22 10.95
CA ALA A 31 15.47 -4.07 11.46
C ALA A 31 15.93 -3.62 12.85
N ILE A 32 16.29 -4.59 13.69
CA ILE A 32 16.92 -4.41 15.00
C ILE A 32 18.28 -5.10 14.94
N GLU A 33 19.35 -4.40 15.30
CA GLU A 33 20.74 -4.90 15.23
C GLU A 33 21.07 -5.52 13.87
N GLY A 34 20.64 -4.85 12.79
CA GLY A 34 20.86 -5.28 11.41
C GLY A 34 19.99 -6.47 10.95
N THR A 35 19.18 -7.05 11.83
CA THR A 35 18.28 -8.16 11.48
C THR A 35 16.88 -7.64 11.16
N VAL A 36 16.40 -7.87 9.94
CA VAL A 36 15.04 -7.51 9.53
C VAL A 36 14.03 -8.37 10.32
N ILE A 37 13.21 -7.71 11.14
CA ILE A 37 12.22 -8.38 11.99
C ILE A 37 10.81 -8.39 11.36
N GLY A 38 10.58 -7.54 10.36
CA GLY A 38 9.30 -7.47 9.68
C GLY A 38 9.07 -6.14 8.95
N LYS A 39 7.79 -5.88 8.63
CA LYS A 39 7.36 -4.64 7.98
C LYS A 39 5.96 -4.23 8.40
N PHE A 40 5.69 -2.93 8.37
CA PHE A 40 4.35 -2.37 8.36
C PHE A 40 3.86 -2.21 6.92
N ILE A 41 2.61 -2.57 6.67
CA ILE A 41 1.94 -2.38 5.38
C ILE A 41 0.84 -1.34 5.58
N PHE A 42 0.94 -0.24 4.86
CA PHE A 42 -0.05 0.82 4.86
C PHE A 42 -1.04 0.56 3.73
N LYS A 43 -2.33 0.62 4.05
CA LYS A 43 -3.42 0.51 3.10
C LYS A 43 -4.27 1.76 3.18
N ASN A 44 -4.78 2.22 2.04
CA ASN A 44 -5.72 3.32 2.05
C ASN A 44 -7.01 2.95 2.74
N SER A 45 -7.50 3.86 3.57
CA SER A 45 -8.85 3.78 4.12
C SER A 45 -9.80 4.49 3.17
N TYR A 46 -10.81 3.78 2.71
CA TYR A 46 -11.83 4.33 1.82
C TYR A 46 -13.06 4.75 2.60
N ARG A 47 -13.71 5.81 2.12
CA ARG A 47 -14.91 6.37 2.79
C ARG A 47 -16.03 5.33 2.85
N PRO A 48 -16.75 5.23 3.98
CA PRO A 48 -17.95 4.41 4.07
C PRO A 48 -18.93 4.76 2.93
N GLY A 49 -19.58 3.74 2.37
CA GLY A 49 -20.55 3.90 1.29
C GLY A 49 -19.96 4.07 -0.12
N ILE A 50 -18.63 4.13 -0.30
CA ILE A 50 -18.02 4.30 -1.63
C ILE A 50 -18.45 3.22 -2.63
N GLN A 51 -18.59 1.97 -2.17
CA GLN A 51 -19.04 0.87 -3.03
C GLN A 51 -20.48 1.07 -3.50
N ALA A 52 -21.37 1.53 -2.60
CA ALA A 52 -22.77 1.78 -2.92
C ALA A 52 -22.89 2.96 -3.91
N LEU A 53 -22.12 4.02 -3.69
CA LEU A 53 -22.05 5.17 -4.59
C LEU A 53 -21.53 4.76 -5.98
N SER A 54 -20.45 3.97 -6.04
CA SER A 54 -19.90 3.48 -7.31
C SER A 54 -20.97 2.74 -8.12
N LYS A 55 -21.66 1.77 -7.48
CA LYS A 55 -22.75 1.01 -8.12
C LYS A 55 -23.89 1.89 -8.61
N GLN A 56 -24.29 2.90 -7.83
CA GLN A 56 -25.35 3.82 -8.24
C GLN A 56 -24.96 4.66 -9.45
N LEU A 57 -23.70 5.10 -9.53
CA LEU A 57 -23.20 5.91 -10.63
C LEU A 57 -22.98 5.07 -11.91
N GLN A 58 -22.47 3.84 -11.79
CA GLN A 58 -22.27 2.93 -12.92
C GLN A 58 -23.56 2.64 -13.69
N ASN A 59 -24.73 2.69 -13.04
CA ASN A 59 -26.03 2.51 -13.71
C ASN A 59 -26.37 3.61 -14.72
N LYS A 60 -25.70 4.77 -14.66
CA LYS A 60 -26.01 5.95 -15.50
C LYS A 60 -24.80 6.48 -16.26
N TYR A 61 -23.59 6.18 -15.82
CA TYR A 61 -22.37 6.78 -16.34
C TYR A 61 -21.29 5.72 -16.57
N ALA A 62 -20.51 5.90 -17.63
CA ALA A 62 -19.21 5.25 -17.75
C ALA A 62 -18.25 5.94 -16.78
N LEU A 63 -17.65 5.17 -15.89
CA LEU A 63 -16.75 5.68 -14.88
C LEU A 63 -15.31 5.26 -15.20
N ALA A 64 -14.36 6.13 -14.89
CA ALA A 64 -12.93 5.85 -14.92
C ALA A 64 -12.31 6.28 -13.59
N ILE A 65 -11.27 5.56 -13.16
CA ILE A 65 -10.46 5.96 -12.01
C ILE A 65 -9.19 6.62 -12.52
N LEU A 66 -8.91 7.82 -12.04
CA LEU A 66 -7.60 8.45 -12.13
C LEU A 66 -6.96 8.40 -10.74
N SER A 67 -5.87 7.67 -10.60
CA SER A 67 -5.14 7.53 -9.33
C SER A 67 -3.68 7.95 -9.51
N GLY A 68 -3.15 8.64 -8.50
CA GLY A 68 -1.72 8.93 -8.36
C GLY A 68 -1.03 8.03 -7.33
N ASP A 69 -1.71 6.98 -6.87
CA ASP A 69 -1.17 6.02 -5.90
C ASP A 69 -0.25 4.98 -6.56
N ASN A 70 0.33 4.09 -5.75
CA ASN A 70 1.16 2.98 -6.21
C ASN A 70 0.39 2.00 -7.10
N ALA A 71 1.14 1.21 -7.88
CA ALA A 71 0.56 0.23 -8.80
C ALA A 71 -0.19 -0.92 -8.08
N GLY A 72 0.19 -1.29 -6.85
CA GLY A 72 -0.47 -2.33 -6.08
C GLY A 72 -1.90 -1.98 -5.65
N GLU A 73 -2.21 -0.69 -5.54
CA GLU A 73 -3.55 -0.19 -5.20
C GLU A 73 -4.57 -0.49 -6.33
N LYS A 74 -4.09 -0.63 -7.57
CA LYS A 74 -4.94 -0.80 -8.76
C LYS A 74 -5.91 -1.97 -8.63
N ASN A 75 -5.41 -3.16 -8.33
CA ASN A 75 -6.23 -4.38 -8.25
C ASN A 75 -7.26 -4.28 -7.13
N TYR A 76 -6.86 -3.70 -5.99
CA TYR A 76 -7.77 -3.46 -4.88
C TYR A 76 -8.89 -2.48 -5.27
N LEU A 77 -8.55 -1.33 -5.86
CA LEU A 77 -9.51 -0.33 -6.33
C LEU A 77 -10.48 -0.88 -7.38
N GLN A 78 -9.98 -1.68 -8.33
CA GLN A 78 -10.81 -2.36 -9.33
C GLN A 78 -11.82 -3.29 -8.65
N SER A 79 -11.38 -4.11 -7.69
CA SER A 79 -12.28 -5.00 -6.94
C SER A 79 -13.30 -4.24 -6.08
N LEU A 80 -12.87 -3.13 -5.45
CA LEU A 80 -13.69 -2.36 -4.53
C LEU A 80 -14.81 -1.62 -5.26
N LEU A 81 -14.48 -1.03 -6.40
CA LEU A 81 -15.36 -0.12 -7.13
C LEU A 81 -16.08 -0.81 -8.29
N GLY A 82 -15.68 -2.04 -8.65
CA GLY A 82 -16.34 -2.88 -9.64
C GLY A 82 -16.00 -2.50 -11.06
N PHE A 83 -14.73 -2.17 -11.33
CA PHE A 83 -14.24 -1.87 -12.67
C PHE A 83 -13.47 -3.08 -13.21
N ASN A 84 -13.88 -3.59 -14.38
CA ASN A 84 -13.12 -4.56 -15.17
C ASN A 84 -12.45 -3.84 -16.35
#